data_AF-A0A1F9AYZ3-F1
#
_entry.id   AF-A0A1F9AYZ3-F1
#
_cell.length_a   1.000
_cell.length_b   1.000
_cell.length_c   1.000
_cell.angle_alpha   90.00
_cell.angle_beta   90.00
_cell.angle_gamma   90.00
#
_symmetry.space_group_name_H-M   'P 1'
#
loop_
_entity.id
_entity.type
_entity.pdbx_description
1 polymer ?
#
loop_
_entity_poly.entity_id
_entity_poly.type
_entity_poly.pdbx_seq_one_letter_code
_entity_poly.pdbx_strand_id
1 'polypeptide(L)'
;MESDLELLVDAAKEGDKKALEDLILKIQDKVYGLALRMLYNPSDAEDASQEILLKIITHLSTFRGESAFTTWMYRVAANHLLTIRKRRAELEAVSFEEYEKSLELDSAVDWQESHSSALQNIFVEEIRISCLQGLLLCLDREHRLAFLLVDVFDVSSEQGAAILEITPTAFRKRLSRARERIQDFLMKNCALTNPDNPCTCERYLISQHYMERVEEKDLVFSKHPCRIRQEGGTLSRIKEMDELTQIATLYKRYPDFRAPTAFIDNIRELVHSKKYELL
;
A
#
# COMPACT_ATOMS: atom_id res chain seq x y z
N MET A 1 14.10 9.71 14.98
CA MET A 1 12.91 8.85 14.83
C MET A 1 13.21 7.41 15.21
N GLU A 2 14.31 6.82 14.71
CA GLU A 2 14.69 5.44 15.03
C GLU A 2 15.00 5.23 16.52
N SER A 3 15.79 6.15 17.13
CA SER A 3 16.09 6.11 18.57
C SER A 3 14.86 6.22 19.49
N ASP A 4 13.80 6.89 19.02
CA ASP A 4 12.57 7.08 19.78
C ASP A 4 11.68 5.82 19.74
N LEU A 5 11.69 5.09 18.62
CA LEU A 5 11.05 3.78 18.54
C LEU A 5 11.76 2.74 19.40
N GLU A 6 13.09 2.74 19.44
CA GLU A 6 13.87 1.81 20.27
C GLU A 6 13.59 2.01 21.76
N LEU A 7 13.54 3.25 22.24
CA LEU A 7 13.17 3.56 23.63
C LEU A 7 11.76 3.05 23.99
N LEU A 8 10.80 3.23 23.08
CA LEU A 8 9.44 2.73 23.28
C LEU A 8 9.38 1.20 23.29
N VAL A 9 10.18 0.55 22.46
CA VAL A 9 10.28 -0.92 22.43
C VAL A 9 10.84 -1.46 23.74
N ASP A 10 11.91 -0.85 24.26
CA ASP A 10 12.54 -1.29 25.51
C ASP A 10 11.59 -1.10 26.70
N ALA A 11 10.96 0.07 26.83
CA ALA A 11 9.98 0.33 27.88
C ALA A 11 8.74 -0.61 27.76
N ALA A 12 8.25 -0.84 26.54
CA ALA A 12 7.12 -1.75 26.31
C ALA A 12 7.45 -3.20 26.70
N LYS A 13 8.69 -3.65 26.50
CA LYS A 13 9.16 -4.96 26.95
C LYS A 13 9.27 -5.09 28.47
N GLU A 14 9.48 -3.97 29.17
CA GLU A 14 9.47 -3.89 30.62
C GLU A 14 8.05 -3.77 31.20
N GLY A 15 7.02 -3.84 30.36
CA GLY A 15 5.61 -3.80 30.75
C GLY A 15 4.99 -2.40 30.77
N ASP A 16 5.68 -1.37 30.25
CA ASP A 16 5.10 -0.04 30.10
C ASP A 16 4.02 -0.05 29.00
N LYS A 17 2.76 -0.08 29.47
CA LYS A 17 1.56 -0.05 28.61
C LYS A 17 1.48 1.21 27.77
N LYS A 18 1.92 2.35 28.29
CA LYS A 18 1.86 3.63 27.58
C LYS A 18 2.89 3.65 26.47
N ALA A 19 4.10 3.14 26.73
CA ALA A 19 5.12 2.95 25.70
C ALA A 19 4.64 2.01 24.59
N LEU A 20 3.97 0.91 24.94
CA LEU A 20 3.38 0.00 23.96
C LEU A 20 2.33 0.68 23.09
N GLU A 21 1.40 1.44 23.68
CA GLU A 21 0.41 2.21 22.91
C GLU A 21 1.07 3.19 21.95
N ASP A 22 2.04 3.96 22.41
CA ASP A 22 2.72 4.97 21.60
C ASP A 22 3.56 4.32 20.49
N LEU A 23 4.14 3.14 20.75
CA LEU A 23 4.80 2.32 19.75
C LEU A 23 3.82 1.91 18.64
N ILE A 24 2.68 1.34 19.00
CA ILE A 24 1.65 0.89 18.05
C ILE A 24 1.09 2.07 17.24
N LEU A 25 0.81 3.19 17.90
CA LEU A 25 0.37 4.43 17.26
C LEU A 25 1.34 4.92 16.18
N LYS A 26 2.65 4.73 16.38
CA LYS A 26 3.69 5.13 15.42
C LYS A 26 3.81 4.20 14.22
N ILE A 27 3.47 2.92 14.36
CA ILE A 27 3.66 1.92 13.29
C ILE A 27 2.38 1.52 12.55
N GLN A 28 1.19 1.74 13.13
CA GLN A 28 -0.08 1.28 12.55
C GLN A 28 -0.30 1.79 11.11
N ASP A 29 0.02 3.05 10.82
CA ASP A 29 -0.19 3.65 9.49
C ASP A 29 0.72 2.97 8.45
N LYS A 30 1.93 2.54 8.85
CA LYS A 30 2.87 1.81 7.98
C LYS A 30 2.39 0.39 7.70
N VAL A 31 1.89 -0.30 8.72
CA VAL A 31 1.32 -1.65 8.58
C VAL A 31 0.08 -1.60 7.70
N TYR A 32 -0.84 -0.67 7.97
CA TYR A 32 -2.05 -0.49 7.21
C TYR A 32 -1.78 -0.10 5.76
N GLY A 33 -0.89 0.86 5.53
CA GLY A 33 -0.51 1.28 4.19
C GLY A 33 0.08 0.13 3.35
N LEU A 34 0.82 -0.78 3.97
CA LEU A 34 1.37 -1.97 3.30
C LEU A 34 0.26 -3.01 3.03
N ALA A 35 -0.58 -3.30 4.03
CA ALA A 35 -1.70 -4.23 3.89
C ALA A 35 -2.67 -3.77 2.81
N LEU A 36 -3.01 -2.48 2.75
CA LEU A 36 -3.88 -1.90 1.74
C LEU A 36 -3.32 -2.07 0.33
N ARG A 37 -2.02 -1.82 0.15
CA ARG A 37 -1.35 -2.00 -1.16
C ARG A 37 -1.16 -3.47 -1.53
N MET A 38 -1.18 -4.37 -0.56
CA MET A 38 -1.13 -5.81 -0.79
C MET A 38 -2.50 -6.40 -1.09
N LEU A 39 -3.58 -5.90 -0.48
CA LEU A 39 -4.91 -6.52 -0.49
C LEU A 39 -5.96 -5.74 -1.28
N TYR A 40 -5.68 -4.50 -1.69
CA TYR A 40 -6.54 -3.57 -2.42
C TYR A 40 -7.78 -3.09 -1.65
N ASN A 41 -8.48 -3.98 -0.94
CA ASN A 41 -9.70 -3.67 -0.20
C ASN A 41 -9.38 -3.13 1.21
N PRO A 42 -9.94 -1.98 1.63
CA PRO A 42 -9.70 -1.41 2.96
C PRO A 42 -10.13 -2.28 4.14
N SER A 43 -11.25 -3.01 4.03
CA SER A 43 -11.73 -3.88 5.10
C SER A 43 -10.80 -5.07 5.29
N ASP A 44 -10.39 -5.72 4.19
CA ASP A 44 -9.40 -6.81 4.25
C ASP A 44 -8.05 -6.30 4.79
N ALA A 45 -7.66 -5.08 4.41
CA ALA A 45 -6.44 -4.44 4.88
C ALA A 45 -6.50 -4.08 6.37
N GLU A 46 -7.66 -3.61 6.85
CA GLU A 46 -7.91 -3.34 8.25
C GLU A 46 -7.75 -4.63 9.06
N ASP A 47 -8.50 -5.69 8.72
CA ASP A 47 -8.44 -7.00 9.37
C ASP A 47 -7.00 -7.53 9.43
N ALA A 48 -6.30 -7.55 8.30
CA ALA A 48 -4.91 -8.02 8.24
C ALA A 48 -3.98 -7.16 9.10
N SER A 49 -4.19 -5.84 9.15
CA SER A 49 -3.40 -4.94 9.99
C SER A 49 -3.61 -5.23 11.47
N GLN A 50 -4.84 -5.53 11.89
CA GLN A 50 -5.12 -5.90 13.27
C GLN A 50 -4.37 -7.18 13.65
N GLU A 51 -4.46 -8.21 12.80
CA GLU A 51 -3.75 -9.47 13.02
C GLU A 51 -2.22 -9.30 13.08
N ILE A 52 -1.65 -8.46 12.20
CA ILE A 52 -0.22 -8.15 12.19
C ILE A 52 0.19 -7.43 13.48
N LEU A 53 -0.56 -6.41 13.88
CA LEU A 53 -0.21 -5.60 15.05
C LEU A 53 -0.38 -6.40 16.34
N LEU A 54 -1.38 -7.29 16.43
CA LEU A 54 -1.47 -8.26 17.52
C LEU A 54 -0.25 -9.19 17.56
N LYS A 55 0.22 -9.71 16.42
CA LYS A 55 1.45 -10.51 16.36
C LYS A 55 2.68 -9.71 16.80
N ILE A 56 2.77 -8.44 16.41
CA ILE A 56 3.85 -7.56 16.85
C ILE A 56 3.84 -7.41 18.38
N ILE A 57 2.67 -7.18 18.98
CA ILE A 57 2.52 -7.07 20.43
C ILE A 57 2.93 -8.38 21.12
N THR A 58 2.36 -9.50 20.71
CA THR A 58 2.58 -10.80 21.37
C THR A 58 3.99 -11.35 21.18
N HIS A 59 4.68 -10.94 20.11
CA HIS A 59 6.06 -11.35 19.84
C HIS A 59 7.09 -10.25 20.14
N LEU A 60 6.71 -9.12 20.73
CA LEU A 60 7.62 -8.00 20.98
C LEU A 60 8.85 -8.40 21.80
N SER A 61 8.68 -9.29 22.79
CA SER A 61 9.78 -9.82 23.61
C SER A 61 10.83 -10.60 22.81
N THR A 62 10.47 -11.12 21.65
CA THR A 62 11.38 -11.88 20.78
C THR A 62 12.29 -10.98 19.94
N PHE A 63 11.99 -9.69 19.83
CA PHE A 63 12.84 -8.74 19.10
C PHE A 63 14.16 -8.55 19.84
N ARG A 64 15.29 -8.85 19.19
CA ARG A 64 16.62 -8.84 19.82
C ARG A 64 17.45 -7.57 19.60
N GLY A 65 16.94 -6.60 18.84
CA GLY A 65 17.72 -5.41 18.48
C GLY A 65 18.82 -5.66 17.42
N GLU A 66 18.84 -6.83 16.77
CA GLU A 66 19.81 -7.17 15.71
C GLU A 66 19.54 -6.42 14.38
N SER A 67 18.41 -5.73 14.28
CA SER A 67 18.02 -4.86 13.18
C SER A 67 17.15 -3.74 13.74
N ALA A 68 16.92 -2.68 12.95
CA ALA A 68 15.93 -1.67 13.29
C ALA A 68 14.55 -2.31 13.57
N PHE A 69 13.82 -1.78 14.54
CA PHE A 69 12.48 -2.29 14.88
C PHE A 69 11.53 -2.26 13.67
N THR A 70 11.64 -1.25 12.80
CA THR A 70 10.87 -1.14 11.56
C THR A 70 11.11 -2.30 10.61
N THR A 71 12.35 -2.78 10.48
CA THR A 71 12.70 -3.97 9.70
C THR A 71 12.05 -5.22 10.28
N TRP A 72 12.12 -5.40 11.60
CA TRP A 72 11.47 -6.51 12.28
C TRP A 72 9.94 -6.48 12.13
N MET A 73 9.33 -5.30 12.28
CA MET A 73 7.90 -5.06 12.07
C MET A 73 7.48 -5.41 10.64
N TYR A 74 8.22 -4.95 9.63
CA TYR A 74 7.93 -5.29 8.24
C TYR A 74 8.12 -6.77 7.95
N ARG A 75 9.02 -7.47 8.62
CA ARG A 75 9.13 -8.94 8.53
C ARG A 75 7.88 -9.64 9.05
N VAL A 76 7.35 -9.22 10.21
CA VAL A 76 6.09 -9.78 10.74
C VAL A 76 4.93 -9.53 9.78
N ALA A 77 4.82 -8.29 9.26
CA ALA A 77 3.80 -7.92 8.28
C ALA A 77 3.93 -8.72 6.96
N ALA A 78 5.14 -8.82 6.41
CA ALA A 78 5.46 -9.56 5.20
C ALA A 78 5.04 -11.03 5.32
N ASN A 79 5.48 -11.70 6.39
CA ASN A 79 5.18 -13.10 6.63
C ASN A 79 3.68 -13.35 6.74
N HIS A 80 2.94 -12.44 7.38
CA HIS A 80 1.48 -12.54 7.43
C HIS A 80 0.82 -12.33 6.06
N LEU A 81 1.19 -11.28 5.34
CA LEU A 81 0.56 -10.92 4.05
C LEU A 81 0.89 -11.92 2.94
N LEU A 82 2.04 -12.60 3.02
CA LEU A 82 2.37 -13.70 2.11
C LEU A 82 1.51 -14.95 2.37
N THR A 83 1.09 -15.20 3.62
CA THR A 83 0.45 -16.45 4.04
C THR A 83 -1.07 -16.36 4.23
N ILE A 84 -1.63 -15.15 4.41
CA ILE A 84 -3.07 -14.96 4.58
C ILE A 84 -3.86 -15.52 3.38
N ARG A 85 -5.04 -16.09 3.61
CA ARG A 85 -5.89 -16.60 2.52
C ARG A 85 -6.19 -15.52 1.49
N LYS A 86 -6.16 -15.87 0.20
CA LYS A 86 -6.57 -14.96 -0.88
C LYS A 86 -8.01 -14.47 -0.65
N ARG A 87 -8.21 -13.16 -0.78
CA ARG A 87 -9.51 -12.48 -0.65
C ARG A 87 -10.04 -12.11 -2.04
N ARG A 88 -11.24 -11.54 -2.11
CA ARG A 88 -11.97 -11.28 -3.37
C ARG A 88 -11.11 -10.58 -4.43
N ALA A 89 -10.46 -9.47 -4.07
CA ALA A 89 -9.65 -8.70 -5.02
C ALA A 89 -8.49 -9.51 -5.63
N GLU A 90 -7.86 -10.40 -4.85
CA GLU A 90 -6.78 -11.25 -5.36
C GLU A 90 -7.31 -12.47 -6.14
N LEU A 91 -8.51 -12.94 -5.84
CA LEU A 91 -9.17 -14.01 -6.59
C LEU A 91 -9.69 -13.54 -7.95
N GLU A 92 -10.08 -12.27 -8.04
CA GLU A 92 -10.48 -11.58 -9.27
C GLU A 92 -9.29 -10.92 -9.99
N ALA A 93 -8.07 -11.03 -9.45
CA ALA A 93 -6.87 -10.46 -10.06
C ALA A 93 -6.57 -11.17 -11.39
N VAL A 94 -6.20 -10.37 -12.37
CA VAL A 94 -5.95 -10.80 -13.75
C VAL A 94 -4.47 -10.61 -14.11
N SER A 95 -4.04 -11.22 -15.21
CA SER A 95 -2.68 -10.98 -15.73
C SER A 95 -2.51 -9.54 -16.22
N PHE A 96 -1.28 -9.11 -16.48
CA PHE A 96 -1.02 -7.78 -17.06
C PHE A 96 -1.66 -7.64 -18.45
N GLU A 97 -1.68 -8.70 -19.24
CA GLU A 97 -2.26 -8.74 -20.59
C GLU A 97 -3.80 -8.65 -20.55
N GLU A 98 -4.43 -9.32 -19.59
CA GLU A 98 -5.87 -9.21 -19.35
C GLU A 98 -6.25 -7.83 -18.77
N TYR A 99 -5.39 -7.29 -17.89
CA TYR A 99 -5.56 -5.94 -17.37
C TYR A 99 -5.45 -4.88 -18.47
N GLU A 100 -4.49 -5.04 -19.39
CA GLU A 100 -4.32 -4.17 -20.57
C GLU A 100 -5.59 -4.18 -21.44
N LYS A 101 -6.17 -5.36 -21.70
CA LYS A 101 -7.44 -5.47 -22.45
C LYS A 101 -8.60 -4.80 -21.73
N SER A 102 -8.63 -4.84 -20.40
CA SER A 102 -9.68 -4.18 -19.61
C SER A 102 -9.63 -2.64 -19.68
N LEU A 103 -8.53 -2.08 -20.18
CA LEU A 103 -8.38 -0.64 -20.43
C LEU A 103 -8.97 -0.20 -21.77
N GLU A 104 -9.36 -1.13 -22.65
CA GLU A 104 -10.11 -0.82 -23.86
C GLU A 104 -11.47 -0.21 -23.48
N LEU A 105 -11.86 0.86 -24.16
CA LEU A 105 -13.07 1.59 -23.81
C LEU A 105 -14.31 0.96 -24.42
N ASP A 106 -15.28 0.71 -23.55
CA ASP A 106 -16.67 0.47 -23.94
C ASP A 106 -17.37 1.78 -24.37
N SER A 107 -18.66 1.69 -24.68
CA SER A 107 -19.49 2.84 -25.06
C SER A 107 -19.42 3.99 -24.05
N ALA A 108 -19.27 5.21 -24.56
CA ALA A 108 -19.16 6.42 -23.75
C ALA A 108 -20.49 6.77 -23.05
N VAL A 109 -20.40 7.21 -21.80
CA VAL A 109 -21.50 7.82 -21.04
C VAL A 109 -21.28 9.33 -20.95
N ASP A 110 -22.36 10.09 -20.99
CA ASP A 110 -22.35 11.57 -20.93
C ASP A 110 -22.13 12.09 -19.49
N TRP A 111 -21.05 11.63 -18.86
CA TRP A 111 -20.75 11.88 -17.44
C TRP A 111 -20.14 13.27 -17.20
N GLN A 112 -19.47 13.83 -18.21
CA GLN A 112 -18.75 15.11 -18.10
C GLN A 112 -19.66 16.33 -17.94
N GLU A 113 -20.87 16.32 -18.51
CA GLU A 113 -21.79 17.48 -18.45
C GLU A 113 -22.50 17.65 -17.09
N SER A 114 -22.55 16.60 -16.26
CA SER A 114 -23.40 16.56 -15.06
C SER A 114 -22.71 16.93 -13.74
N HIS A 115 -21.37 17.09 -13.72
CA HIS A 115 -20.60 17.27 -12.48
C HIS A 115 -19.67 18.48 -12.50
N SER A 116 -19.46 19.10 -11.32
CA SER A 116 -18.49 20.20 -11.15
C SER A 116 -17.04 19.73 -11.36
N SER A 117 -16.16 20.62 -11.82
CA SER A 117 -14.73 20.31 -12.03
C SER A 117 -14.02 19.80 -10.78
N ALA A 118 -14.40 20.28 -9.59
CA ALA A 118 -13.86 19.80 -8.32
C ALA A 118 -14.19 18.32 -8.06
N LEU A 119 -15.42 17.92 -8.37
CA LEU A 119 -15.87 16.54 -8.21
C LEU A 119 -15.22 15.63 -9.28
N GLN A 120 -15.13 16.09 -10.52
CA GLN A 120 -14.42 15.36 -11.59
C GLN A 120 -12.97 15.04 -11.19
N ASN A 121 -12.26 16.01 -10.60
CA ASN A 121 -10.90 15.79 -10.12
C ASN A 121 -10.80 14.67 -9.06
N ILE A 122 -11.78 14.58 -8.14
CA ILE A 122 -11.82 13.51 -7.14
C ILE A 122 -11.95 12.14 -7.82
N PHE A 123 -12.87 12.00 -8.78
CA PHE A 123 -13.03 10.75 -9.52
C PHE A 123 -11.79 10.39 -10.35
N VAL A 124 -11.13 11.37 -10.97
CA VAL A 124 -9.87 11.14 -11.71
C VAL A 124 -8.78 10.60 -10.79
N GLU A 125 -8.66 11.14 -9.57
CA GLU A 125 -7.73 10.62 -8.56
C GLU A 125 -8.12 9.19 -8.14
N GLU A 126 -9.40 8.92 -7.87
CA GLU A 126 -9.91 7.57 -7.52
C GLU A 126 -9.60 6.53 -8.60
N ILE A 127 -9.82 6.88 -9.88
CA ILE A 127 -9.52 6.06 -11.05
C ILE A 127 -8.02 5.77 -11.09
N ARG A 128 -7.19 6.81 -10.97
CA ARG A 128 -5.73 6.65 -11.02
C ARG A 128 -5.23 5.72 -9.93
N ILE A 129 -5.72 5.95 -8.72
CA ILE A 129 -5.43 5.13 -7.55
C ILE A 129 -5.82 3.68 -7.81
N SER A 130 -7.07 3.45 -8.23
CA SER A 130 -7.61 2.13 -8.48
C SER A 130 -6.84 1.40 -9.56
N CYS A 131 -6.38 2.12 -10.58
CA CYS A 131 -5.54 1.60 -11.65
C CYS A 131 -4.18 1.13 -11.12
N LEU A 132 -3.46 1.99 -10.39
CA LEU A 132 -2.16 1.66 -9.81
C LEU A 132 -2.25 0.50 -8.80
N GLN A 133 -3.31 0.45 -7.99
CA GLN A 133 -3.59 -0.65 -7.08
C GLN A 133 -3.92 -1.95 -7.83
N GLY A 134 -4.71 -1.88 -8.90
CA GLY A 134 -5.02 -3.02 -9.75
C GLY A 134 -3.75 -3.61 -10.40
N LEU A 135 -2.84 -2.75 -10.86
CA LEU A 135 -1.57 -3.18 -11.46
C LEU A 135 -0.67 -3.95 -10.48
N LEU A 136 -0.68 -3.58 -9.19
CA LEU A 136 0.01 -4.34 -8.14
C LEU A 136 -0.58 -5.76 -8.03
N LEU A 137 -1.90 -5.91 -8.20
CA LEU A 137 -2.56 -7.21 -8.11
C LEU A 137 -2.15 -8.18 -9.21
N CYS A 138 -1.71 -7.67 -10.37
CA CYS A 138 -1.20 -8.49 -11.48
C CYS A 138 0.16 -9.14 -11.19
N LEU A 139 0.90 -8.65 -10.19
CA LEU A 139 2.09 -9.31 -9.65
C LEU A 139 1.69 -10.40 -8.67
N ASP A 140 2.47 -11.49 -8.60
CA ASP A 140 2.39 -12.38 -7.44
C ASP A 140 2.82 -11.65 -6.16
N ARG A 141 2.43 -12.20 -5.01
CA ARG A 141 2.63 -11.54 -3.71
C ARG A 141 4.10 -11.27 -3.41
N GLU A 142 5.02 -12.15 -3.82
CA GLU A 142 6.44 -11.98 -3.51
C GLU A 142 7.04 -10.80 -4.28
N HIS A 143 6.74 -10.71 -5.59
CA HIS A 143 7.19 -9.61 -6.43
C HIS A 143 6.53 -8.29 -6.02
N ARG A 144 5.21 -8.32 -5.74
CA ARG A 144 4.45 -7.17 -5.23
C ARG A 144 5.09 -6.62 -3.96
N LEU A 145 5.40 -7.50 -3.00
CA LEU A 145 5.95 -7.10 -1.72
C LEU A 145 7.38 -6.56 -1.85
N ALA A 146 8.22 -7.17 -2.68
CA ALA A 146 9.56 -6.66 -2.95
C ALA A 146 9.53 -5.24 -3.54
N PHE A 147 8.66 -5.01 -4.52
CA PHE A 147 8.44 -3.68 -5.10
C PHE A 147 7.95 -2.68 -4.06
N LEU A 148 6.91 -3.02 -3.29
CA LEU A 148 6.35 -2.12 -2.28
C LEU A 148 7.37 -1.72 -1.23
N LEU A 149 8.13 -2.67 -0.68
CA LEU A 149 9.14 -2.39 0.35
C LEU A 149 10.14 -1.33 -0.13
N VAL A 150 10.72 -1.51 -1.32
CA VAL A 150 11.77 -0.61 -1.81
C VAL A 150 11.20 0.66 -2.44
N ASP A 151 10.30 0.52 -3.42
CA ASP A 151 9.88 1.63 -4.26
C ASP A 151 8.79 2.50 -3.61
N VAL A 152 8.13 2.02 -2.55
CA VAL A 152 7.02 2.75 -1.89
C VAL A 152 7.31 3.06 -0.43
N PHE A 153 7.92 2.13 0.30
CA PHE A 153 8.23 2.27 1.73
C PHE A 153 9.69 2.64 2.02
N ASP A 154 10.49 2.90 0.99
CA ASP A 154 11.88 3.38 1.12
C ASP A 154 12.79 2.44 1.93
N VAL A 155 12.49 1.14 1.91
CA VAL A 155 13.33 0.10 2.52
C VAL A 155 14.52 -0.18 1.59
N SER A 156 15.72 -0.34 2.14
CA SER A 156 16.88 -0.68 1.32
C SER A 156 16.77 -2.09 0.74
N SER A 157 17.50 -2.40 -0.34
CA SER A 157 17.50 -3.76 -0.90
C SER A 157 18.05 -4.79 0.08
N GLU A 158 19.01 -4.41 0.93
CA GLU A 158 19.58 -5.24 1.98
C GLU A 158 18.54 -5.54 3.07
N GLN A 159 17.83 -4.50 3.54
CA GLN A 159 16.74 -4.66 4.51
C GLN A 159 15.58 -5.46 3.92
N GLY A 160 15.22 -5.23 2.66
CA GLY A 160 14.18 -5.97 1.95
C GLY A 160 14.50 -7.47 1.85
N ALA A 161 15.76 -7.81 1.57
CA ALA A 161 16.22 -9.19 1.58
C ALA A 161 16.10 -9.83 2.98
N ALA A 162 16.46 -9.09 4.04
CA ALA A 162 16.30 -9.54 5.43
C ALA A 162 14.83 -9.68 5.85
N ILE A 163 13.96 -8.78 5.41
CA ILE A 163 12.50 -8.81 5.67
C ILE A 163 11.85 -10.02 5.01
N LEU A 164 12.24 -10.36 3.78
CA LEU A 164 11.69 -11.51 3.05
C LEU A 164 12.47 -12.81 3.30
N GLU A 165 13.47 -12.78 4.16
CA GLU A 165 14.28 -13.95 4.56
C GLU A 165 14.92 -14.69 3.37
N ILE A 166 15.40 -13.93 2.37
CA ILE A 166 16.08 -14.46 1.18
C ILE A 166 17.44 -13.80 0.97
N THR A 167 18.27 -14.39 0.09
CA THR A 167 19.57 -13.81 -0.23
C THR A 167 19.43 -12.44 -0.92
N PRO A 168 20.36 -11.48 -0.71
CA PRO A 168 20.33 -10.18 -1.39
C PRO A 168 20.28 -10.30 -2.92
N THR A 169 20.95 -11.32 -3.48
CA THR A 169 20.93 -11.59 -4.92
C THR A 169 19.55 -12.06 -5.40
N ALA A 170 18.88 -12.94 -4.66
CA ALA A 170 17.52 -13.36 -4.99
C ALA A 170 16.54 -12.18 -4.88
N PHE A 171 16.70 -11.34 -3.85
CA PHE A 171 15.85 -10.16 -3.65
C PHE A 171 15.98 -9.17 -4.80
N ARG A 172 17.22 -8.81 -5.20
CA ARG A 172 17.46 -7.92 -6.34
C ARG A 172 16.86 -8.45 -7.65
N LYS A 173 16.95 -9.77 -7.90
CA LYS A 173 16.30 -10.39 -9.07
C LYS A 173 14.78 -10.29 -9.02
N ARG A 174 14.18 -10.54 -7.86
CA ARG A 174 12.73 -10.42 -7.64
C ARG A 174 12.25 -8.98 -7.82
N LEU A 175 12.96 -8.02 -7.23
CA LEU A 175 12.67 -6.59 -7.38
C LEU A 175 12.78 -6.15 -8.84
N SER A 176 13.85 -6.54 -9.53
CA SER A 176 14.06 -6.21 -10.95
C SER A 176 12.90 -6.69 -11.82
N ARG A 177 12.43 -7.93 -11.62
CA ARG A 177 11.29 -8.50 -12.36
C ARG A 177 9.99 -7.78 -12.05
N ALA A 178 9.76 -7.40 -10.79
CA ALA A 178 8.57 -6.64 -10.41
C ALA A 178 8.54 -5.26 -11.09
N ARG A 179 9.67 -4.57 -11.08
CA ARG A 179 9.86 -3.27 -11.74
C ARG A 179 9.65 -3.35 -13.24
N GLU A 180 10.30 -4.32 -13.91
CA GLU A 180 10.19 -4.54 -15.35
C GLU A 180 8.72 -4.69 -15.78
N ARG A 181 7.95 -5.56 -15.12
CA ARG A 181 6.53 -5.77 -15.47
C ARG A 181 5.65 -4.53 -15.29
N ILE A 182 5.83 -3.79 -14.19
CA ILE A 182 5.09 -2.54 -13.95
C ILE A 182 5.51 -1.47 -14.97
N GLN A 183 6.81 -1.36 -15.22
CA GLN A 183 7.39 -0.40 -16.13
C GLN A 183 6.90 -0.63 -17.56
N ASP A 184 7.00 -1.86 -18.06
CA ASP A 184 6.55 -2.22 -19.41
C ASP A 184 5.09 -1.83 -19.62
N PHE A 185 4.23 -2.12 -18.63
CA PHE A 185 2.82 -1.75 -18.69
C PHE A 185 2.62 -0.24 -18.73
N LEU A 186 3.23 0.50 -17.79
CA LEU A 186 3.02 1.94 -17.68
C LEU A 186 3.60 2.69 -18.88
N MET A 187 4.80 2.34 -19.34
CA MET A 187 5.46 2.98 -20.48
C MET A 187 4.73 2.74 -21.80
N LYS A 188 4.08 1.58 -21.96
CA LYS A 188 3.29 1.26 -23.15
C LYS A 188 1.90 1.89 -23.14
N ASN A 189 1.27 1.99 -21.97
CA ASN A 189 -0.17 2.26 -21.89
C ASN A 189 -0.54 3.60 -21.24
N CYS A 190 0.21 4.12 -20.27
CA CYS A 190 -0.22 5.23 -19.41
C CYS A 190 0.28 6.60 -19.88
N ALA A 191 -0.61 7.60 -19.98
CA ALA A 191 -0.26 8.96 -20.36
C ALA A 191 0.58 9.74 -19.32
N LEU A 192 0.61 9.25 -18.07
CA LEU A 192 1.39 9.87 -16.99
C LEU A 192 2.90 9.68 -17.16
N THR A 193 3.31 8.57 -17.80
CA THR A 193 4.71 8.26 -18.11
C THR A 193 5.07 8.71 -19.54
N ASN A 194 4.18 8.47 -20.52
CA ASN A 194 4.37 8.93 -21.90
C ASN A 194 3.09 9.57 -22.45
N PRO A 195 3.06 10.88 -22.79
CA PRO A 195 1.87 11.59 -23.26
C PRO A 195 1.20 11.02 -24.51
N ASP A 196 1.96 10.31 -25.36
CA ASP A 196 1.43 9.72 -26.59
C ASP A 196 0.63 8.43 -26.35
N ASN A 197 0.64 7.94 -25.11
CA ASN A 197 -0.07 6.72 -24.74
C ASN A 197 -1.59 6.91 -24.66
N PRO A 198 -2.37 5.84 -24.93
CA PRO A 198 -3.82 5.93 -25.09
C PRO A 198 -4.62 6.08 -23.78
N CYS A 199 -4.07 5.70 -22.63
CA CYS A 199 -4.78 5.72 -21.33
C CYS A 199 -4.56 7.06 -20.62
N THR A 200 -5.64 7.85 -20.48
CA THR A 200 -5.72 9.00 -19.56
C THR A 200 -6.80 8.73 -18.52
N CYS A 201 -6.56 9.11 -17.26
CA CYS A 201 -7.52 8.86 -16.18
C CYS A 201 -8.87 9.55 -16.44
N GLU A 202 -8.83 10.75 -17.03
CA GLU A 202 -10.00 11.54 -17.44
C GLU A 202 -10.86 10.80 -18.48
N ARG A 203 -10.25 9.99 -19.35
CA ARG A 203 -10.96 9.21 -20.37
C ARG A 203 -11.75 8.06 -19.76
N TYR A 204 -11.45 7.63 -18.54
CA TYR A 204 -12.24 6.60 -17.84
C TYR A 204 -13.43 7.17 -17.09
N LEU A 205 -13.54 8.51 -16.92
CA LEU A 205 -14.77 9.13 -16.40
C LEU A 205 -15.99 8.88 -17.30
N ILE A 206 -15.75 8.68 -18.61
CA ILE A 206 -16.82 8.43 -19.58
C ILE A 206 -17.01 6.93 -19.86
N SER A 207 -16.25 6.05 -19.20
CA SER A 207 -16.40 4.59 -19.37
C SER A 207 -17.50 4.08 -18.46
N GLN A 208 -18.57 3.51 -19.04
CA GLN A 208 -19.69 2.97 -18.25
C GLN A 208 -19.24 1.90 -17.25
N HIS A 209 -18.49 0.91 -17.71
CA HIS A 209 -17.99 -0.20 -16.89
C HIS A 209 -17.05 0.26 -15.78
N TYR A 210 -16.21 1.27 -16.05
CA TYR A 210 -15.30 1.81 -15.04
C TYR A 210 -16.05 2.64 -14.00
N MET A 211 -17.01 3.45 -14.43
CA MET A 211 -17.83 4.27 -13.53
C MET A 211 -18.74 3.41 -12.67
N GLU A 212 -19.37 2.37 -13.21
CA GLU A 212 -20.13 1.39 -12.41
C GLU A 212 -19.24 0.74 -11.34
N ARG A 213 -17.99 0.37 -11.68
CA ARG A 213 -17.02 -0.15 -10.70
C ARG A 213 -16.60 0.86 -9.64
N VAL A 214 -16.54 2.16 -9.95
CA VAL A 214 -16.15 3.21 -9.00
C VAL A 214 -17.33 3.61 -8.12
N GLU A 215 -18.54 3.69 -8.68
CA GLU A 215 -19.79 3.97 -7.98
C GLU A 215 -20.22 2.81 -7.08
N GLU A 216 -20.14 1.55 -7.55
CA GLU A 216 -20.39 0.34 -6.74
C GLU A 216 -19.42 0.26 -5.54
N LYS A 217 -18.21 0.79 -5.71
CA LYS A 217 -17.17 0.79 -4.68
C LYS A 217 -17.23 2.01 -3.74
N ASP A 218 -18.14 2.97 -3.93
CA ASP A 218 -18.32 4.13 -3.05
C ASP A 218 -17.05 4.95 -2.75
N LEU A 219 -16.30 5.39 -3.78
CA LEU A 219 -15.12 6.26 -3.65
C LEU A 219 -14.18 5.84 -2.50
N VAL A 220 -13.82 4.56 -2.50
CA VAL A 220 -13.08 3.85 -1.46
C VAL A 220 -11.90 4.64 -0.94
N PHE A 221 -11.09 5.19 -1.85
CA PHE A 221 -9.81 5.78 -1.50
C PHE A 221 -9.92 7.29 -1.28
N SER A 222 -10.78 7.96 -2.03
CA SER A 222 -11.01 9.40 -1.91
C SER A 222 -11.62 9.80 -0.57
N LYS A 223 -12.47 8.93 0.00
CA LYS A 223 -13.11 9.15 1.31
C LYS A 223 -12.26 8.62 2.48
N HIS A 224 -11.23 7.82 2.20
CA HIS A 224 -10.46 7.19 3.26
C HIS A 224 -9.57 8.20 3.99
N PRO A 225 -9.54 8.19 5.34
CA PRO A 225 -8.61 9.01 6.10
C PRO A 225 -7.16 8.80 5.64
N CYS A 226 -6.44 9.88 5.36
CA CYS A 226 -5.05 9.82 4.94
C CYS A 226 -4.23 11.01 5.46
N ARG A 227 -2.91 10.85 5.50
CA ARG A 227 -1.97 11.97 5.58
C ARG A 227 -1.58 12.35 4.15
N ILE A 228 -1.77 13.62 3.80
CA ILE A 228 -1.23 14.17 2.56
C ILE A 228 0.30 14.15 2.71
N ARG A 229 1.01 13.38 1.87
CA ARG A 229 2.46 13.54 1.74
C ARG A 229 2.72 14.92 1.15
N GLN A 230 3.40 15.80 1.90
CA GLN A 230 3.83 17.10 1.35
C GLN A 230 4.93 16.94 0.28
N GLU A 231 5.60 15.79 0.24
CA GLU A 231 6.74 15.48 -0.63
C GLU A 231 6.36 14.65 -1.88
N GLY A 232 5.08 14.53 -2.21
CA GLY A 232 4.66 13.96 -3.50
C GLY A 232 4.96 14.97 -4.60
N GLY A 233 6.09 14.80 -5.31
CA GLY A 233 6.49 15.68 -6.42
C GLY A 233 5.33 15.98 -7.39
N THR A 234 5.31 17.17 -7.96
CA THR A 234 4.25 17.59 -8.90
C THR A 234 4.25 16.64 -10.11
N LEU A 235 3.07 16.13 -10.51
CA LEU A 235 2.92 15.28 -11.72
C LEU A 235 3.60 15.88 -12.94
N SER A 236 3.62 17.22 -13.04
CA SER A 236 4.23 17.96 -14.14
C SER A 236 5.72 17.68 -14.31
N ARG A 237 6.42 17.24 -13.26
CA ARG A 237 7.87 16.97 -13.28
C ARG A 237 8.25 15.49 -13.36
N ILE A 238 7.26 14.58 -13.29
CA ILE A 238 7.55 13.13 -13.37
C ILE A 238 8.30 12.81 -14.66
N LYS A 239 7.91 13.42 -15.78
CA LYS A 239 8.53 13.19 -17.10
C LYS A 239 10.03 13.53 -17.18
N GLU A 240 10.56 14.31 -16.24
CA GLU A 240 11.97 14.71 -16.19
C GLU A 240 12.85 13.71 -15.42
N MET A 241 12.23 12.70 -14.80
CA MET A 241 12.90 11.71 -13.94
C MET A 241 13.23 10.45 -14.74
N ASP A 242 14.19 9.63 -14.25
CA ASP A 242 14.40 8.29 -14.82
C ASP A 242 13.17 7.40 -14.57
N GLU A 243 12.96 6.41 -15.44
CA GLU A 243 11.73 5.59 -15.49
C GLU A 243 11.40 4.91 -14.15
N LEU A 244 12.40 4.42 -13.42
CA LEU A 244 12.18 3.80 -12.12
C LEU A 244 11.73 4.82 -11.07
N THR A 245 12.37 5.99 -11.05
CA THR A 245 11.98 7.07 -10.14
C THR A 245 10.61 7.64 -10.51
N GLN A 246 10.21 7.64 -11.79
CA GLN A 246 8.85 7.99 -12.23
C GLN A 246 7.81 7.06 -11.60
N ILE A 247 8.01 5.75 -11.75
CA ILE A 247 7.09 4.72 -11.25
C ILE A 247 6.98 4.81 -9.72
N ALA A 248 8.12 4.88 -9.02
CA ALA A 248 8.13 5.06 -7.57
C ALA A 248 7.36 6.32 -7.15
N THR A 249 7.53 7.43 -7.87
CA THR A 249 6.81 8.69 -7.60
C THR A 249 5.30 8.55 -7.77
N LEU A 250 4.84 7.83 -8.79
CA LEU A 250 3.41 7.56 -8.99
C LEU A 250 2.80 6.81 -7.79
N TYR A 251 3.49 5.78 -7.29
CA TYR A 251 3.03 5.00 -6.14
C TYR A 251 3.22 5.73 -4.80
N LYS A 252 4.22 6.60 -4.66
CA LYS A 252 4.45 7.41 -3.45
C LYS A 252 3.51 8.60 -3.34
N ARG A 253 2.98 9.11 -4.46
CA ARG A 253 1.93 10.14 -4.44
C ARG A 253 0.61 9.60 -3.89
N TYR A 254 0.45 8.28 -3.91
CA TYR A 254 -0.68 7.63 -3.27
C TYR A 254 -0.68 7.93 -1.76
N PRO A 255 -1.77 8.44 -1.17
CA PRO A 255 -1.75 8.91 0.21
C PRO A 255 -1.28 7.83 1.19
N ASP A 256 -0.66 8.28 2.28
CA ASP A 256 -0.44 7.41 3.44
C ASP A 256 -1.77 7.33 4.19
N PHE A 257 -2.60 6.35 3.81
CA PHE A 257 -3.87 6.11 4.49
C PHE A 257 -3.61 5.85 5.97
N ARG A 258 -4.38 6.55 6.80
CA ARG A 258 -4.36 6.35 8.23
C ARG A 258 -5.11 5.07 8.54
N ALA A 259 -4.57 4.27 9.44
CA ALA A 259 -5.33 3.16 9.99
C ALA A 259 -6.65 3.70 10.59
N PRO A 260 -7.78 2.98 10.45
CA PRO A 260 -9.04 3.36 11.10
C PRO A 260 -8.86 3.54 12.62
N THR A 261 -9.43 4.60 13.20
CA THR A 261 -9.20 4.95 14.63
C THR A 261 -9.71 3.89 15.60
N ALA A 262 -10.78 3.17 15.23
CA ALA A 262 -11.37 2.09 16.01
C ALA A 262 -10.35 1.03 16.43
N PHE A 263 -9.31 0.84 15.63
CA PHE A 263 -8.24 -0.11 15.92
C PHE A 263 -7.45 0.22 17.20
N ILE A 264 -7.07 1.48 17.39
CA ILE A 264 -6.34 1.90 18.60
C ILE A 264 -7.21 1.77 19.84
N ASP A 265 -8.49 2.06 19.71
CA ASP A 265 -9.42 1.94 20.82
C ASP A 265 -9.57 0.46 21.23
N ASN A 266 -9.67 -0.45 20.26
CA ASN A 266 -9.67 -1.90 20.52
C ASN A 266 -8.36 -2.38 21.19
N ILE A 267 -7.20 -1.87 20.76
CA ILE A 267 -5.93 -2.22 21.39
C ILE A 267 -5.82 -1.66 22.80
N ARG A 268 -6.25 -0.41 23.04
CA ARG A 268 -6.30 0.17 24.38
C ARG A 268 -7.18 -0.67 25.28
N GLU A 269 -8.36 -1.06 24.81
CA GLU A 269 -9.24 -1.96 25.55
C GLU A 269 -8.53 -3.28 25.86
N LEU A 270 -7.84 -3.90 24.90
CA LEU A 270 -7.10 -5.14 25.12
C LEU A 270 -5.96 -4.98 26.15
N VAL A 271 -5.13 -3.94 26.00
CA VAL A 271 -3.97 -3.64 26.86
C VAL A 271 -4.40 -3.29 28.29
N HIS A 272 -5.52 -2.61 28.45
CA HIS A 272 -6.08 -2.26 29.77
C HIS A 272 -7.02 -3.30 30.34
N SER A 273 -7.59 -4.19 29.52
CA SER A 273 -8.33 -5.34 30.01
C SER A 273 -7.37 -6.20 30.83
N LYS A 274 -7.72 -6.53 32.07
CA LYS A 274 -6.97 -7.49 32.90
C LYS A 274 -7.04 -8.93 32.35
N LYS A 275 -7.41 -9.10 31.08
CA LYS A 275 -7.72 -10.36 30.42
C LYS A 275 -6.50 -10.97 29.74
N TYR A 276 -5.47 -10.15 29.51
CA TYR A 276 -4.19 -10.56 28.94
C TYR A 276 -3.08 -10.00 29.84
N GLU A 277 -2.33 -10.88 30.50
CA GLU A 277 -1.02 -10.52 31.04
C GLU A 277 -0.11 -10.30 29.83
N LEU A 278 0.05 -9.04 29.44
CA LEU A 278 1.10 -8.62 28.53
C LEU A 278 2.40 -8.75 29.30
N LEU A 279 2.96 -9.97 29.26
CA LEU A 279 4.27 -10.41 29.77
C LEU A 279 4.64 -9.98 31.19
#